data_AF-A0AAV4QTH7-F1
#
_entry.id   AF-A0AAV4QTH7-F1
#
_cell.length_a   1.000
_cell.length_b   1.000
_cell.length_c   1.000
_cell.angle_alpha   90.00
_cell.angle_beta   90.00
_cell.angle_gamma   90.00
#
_symmetry.space_group_name_H-M   'P 1'
#
loop_
_entity.id
_entity.type
_entity.pdbx_description
1 polymer ?
#
loop_
_entity_poly.entity_id
_entity_poly.type
_entity_poly.pdbx_seq_one_letter_code
_entity_poly.pdbx_strand_id
1 'polypeptide(L)'
;MLKDMEILTLNKNNITTLGKDLFEGMKKLRVLRISDNPFTCDCHLSWLAGWLRRNPRLGLFSKCNLPLYLKNKAIAELHEFDFRCTGSEEERPAGCSREPMPPPLLLLRQGRRLQR
;
A
#
# COMPACT_ATOMS: atom_id res chain seq x y z
N MET A 1 23.17 9.28 12.66
CA MET A 1 21.74 9.64 12.68
C MET A 1 21.62 11.13 12.39
N LEU A 2 20.91 11.52 11.33
CA LEU A 2 20.84 12.91 10.83
C LEU A 2 19.85 13.74 11.66
N LYS A 3 20.22 14.04 12.91
CA LYS A 3 19.32 14.65 13.91
C LYS A 3 18.88 16.08 13.59
N ASP A 4 19.67 16.80 12.79
CA ASP A 4 19.43 18.22 12.45
C ASP A 4 18.92 18.43 11.01
N MET A 5 18.44 17.37 10.37
CA MET A 5 17.96 17.48 9.00
C MET A 5 16.62 18.22 8.92
N GLU A 6 16.61 19.36 8.23
CA GLU A 6 15.38 20.16 7.99
C GLU A 6 14.76 19.91 6.61
N ILE A 7 15.59 19.63 5.61
CA ILE A 7 15.20 19.50 4.21
C ILE A 7 15.81 18.22 3.64
N LEU A 8 14.96 17.30 3.19
CA LEU A 8 15.35 16.09 2.47
C LEU A 8 14.69 16.08 1.08
N THR A 9 15.53 16.09 0.05
CA THR A 9 15.10 16.10 -1.35
C THR A 9 15.66 14.88 -2.05
N LEU A 10 14.77 13.96 -2.43
CA LEU A 10 15.03 12.69 -3.09
C LEU A 10 14.08 12.47 -4.28
N ASN A 11 13.44 13.53 -4.80
CA ASN A 11 12.54 13.41 -5.94
C ASN A 11 13.29 12.94 -7.20
N LYS A 12 12.60 12.26 -8.11
CA LYS A 12 13.14 11.79 -9.39
C LYS A 12 14.35 10.85 -9.24
N ASN A 13 14.30 10.00 -8.22
CA ASN A 13 15.26 8.90 -8.06
C ASN A 13 14.59 7.56 -8.40
N ASN A 14 15.34 6.47 -8.26
CA ASN A 14 14.84 5.12 -8.49
C ASN A 14 14.46 4.41 -7.18
N ILE A 15 13.89 5.13 -6.22
CA ILE A 15 13.52 4.58 -4.91
C ILE A 15 12.23 3.77 -5.06
N THR A 16 12.29 2.47 -4.76
CA THR A 16 11.12 1.59 -4.78
C THR A 16 10.52 1.40 -3.39
N THR A 17 11.32 1.45 -2.33
CA THR A 17 10.88 1.28 -0.94
C THR A 17 11.70 2.16 0.00
N LEU A 18 11.17 2.42 1.19
CA LEU A 18 11.84 3.15 2.26
C LEU A 18 11.72 2.34 3.55
N GLY A 19 12.83 2.21 4.29
CA GLY A 19 12.82 1.55 5.59
C GLY A 19 12.02 2.33 6.62
N LYS A 20 11.27 1.61 7.47
CA LYS A 20 10.40 2.18 8.53
C LYS A 20 11.13 3.18 9.42
N ASP A 21 12.39 2.90 9.71
CA ASP A 21 13.17 3.66 10.67
C ASP A 21 13.89 4.86 10.02
N LEU A 22 13.69 5.08 8.72
CA LEU A 22 14.43 6.12 7.98
C LEU A 22 14.21 7.51 8.58
N PHE A 23 12.96 7.86 8.89
CA PHE A 23 12.62 9.16 9.44
C PHE A 23 12.68 9.19 10.97
N GLU A 24 13.07 8.09 11.62
CA GLU A 24 13.27 8.09 13.06
C GLU A 24 14.43 9.01 13.44
N GLY A 25 14.18 9.89 14.41
CA GLY A 25 15.16 10.88 14.87
C GLY A 25 15.31 12.13 13.99
N MET A 26 14.69 12.21 12.81
CA MET A 26 14.65 13.45 12.00
C MET A 26 13.59 14.44 12.52
N LYS A 27 13.67 14.82 13.80
CA LYS A 27 12.65 15.64 14.48
C LYS A 27 12.51 17.06 13.91
N LYS A 28 13.55 17.55 13.23
CA LYS A 28 13.57 18.89 12.62
C LYS A 28 13.11 18.89 11.15
N LEU A 29 12.71 17.75 10.59
CA LEU A 29 12.36 17.66 9.17
C LEU A 29 11.11 18.49 8.86
N ARG A 30 11.26 19.48 7.99
CA ARG A 30 10.21 20.42 7.56
C ARG A 30 9.85 20.30 6.09
N VAL A 31 10.78 19.81 5.28
CA VAL A 31 10.58 19.60 3.85
C VAL A 31 11.04 18.20 3.48
N LEU A 32 10.13 17.42 2.89
CA LEU A 32 10.42 16.11 2.32
C LEU A 32 9.89 16.09 0.90
N ARG A 33 10.78 15.88 -0.08
CA ARG A 33 10.43 15.72 -1.49
C ARG A 33 10.85 14.34 -1.95
N ILE A 34 9.90 13.44 -2.14
CA ILE A 34 10.16 12.06 -2.60
C ILE A 34 9.28 11.69 -3.81
N SER A 35 8.63 12.67 -4.44
CA SER A 35 7.82 12.47 -5.64
C SER A 35 8.65 11.94 -6.82
N ASP A 36 7.98 11.41 -7.84
CA ASP A 36 8.61 10.85 -9.04
C ASP A 36 9.60 9.72 -8.76
N ASN A 37 9.32 8.92 -7.72
CA ASN A 37 10.03 7.67 -7.44
C ASN A 37 9.10 6.47 -7.72
N PRO A 38 9.61 5.34 -8.23
CA PRO A 38 8.80 4.18 -8.59
C PRO A 38 8.41 3.33 -7.37
N PHE A 39 7.69 3.90 -6.40
CA PHE A 39 7.34 3.22 -5.17
C PHE A 39 6.52 1.94 -5.39
N THR A 40 6.95 0.86 -4.73
CA THR A 40 6.21 -0.38 -4.57
C THR A 40 5.42 -0.30 -3.28
N CYS A 41 4.11 -0.12 -3.40
CA CYS A 41 3.16 -0.04 -2.30
C CYS A 41 2.74 -1.43 -1.84
N ASP A 42 3.69 -2.18 -1.30
CA ASP A 42 3.49 -3.47 -0.64
C ASP A 42 3.57 -3.34 0.90
N CYS A 43 3.50 -4.46 1.61
CA CYS A 43 3.50 -4.46 3.07
C CYS A 43 4.73 -3.77 3.69
N HIS A 44 5.87 -3.73 3.00
CA HIS A 44 7.09 -3.09 3.49
C HIS A 44 7.00 -1.55 3.46
N LEU A 45 6.16 -0.99 2.58
CA LEU A 45 5.95 0.45 2.47
C LEU A 45 4.69 0.95 3.22
N SER A 46 3.88 0.05 3.77
CA SER A 46 2.62 0.36 4.48
C SER A 46 2.75 1.48 5.52
N TRP A 47 3.84 1.50 6.28
CA TRP A 47 4.12 2.49 7.32
C TRP A 47 4.16 3.93 6.79
N LEU A 48 4.61 4.12 5.54
CA LEU A 48 4.80 5.42 4.94
C LEU A 48 3.46 6.14 4.74
N ALA A 49 2.40 5.39 4.42
CA ALA A 49 1.05 5.94 4.29
C ALA A 49 0.57 6.57 5.61
N GLY A 50 0.71 5.83 6.71
CA GLY A 50 0.38 6.34 8.05
C GLY A 50 1.24 7.52 8.47
N TRP A 51 2.53 7.49 8.13
CA TRP A 51 3.46 8.59 8.43
C TRP A 51 3.12 9.86 7.65
N LEU A 52 2.83 9.76 6.34
CA LEU A 52 2.46 10.89 5.50
C LEU A 52 1.11 11.50 5.91
N ARG A 53 0.14 10.68 6.33
CA ARG A 53 -1.12 11.20 6.90
C ARG A 53 -0.91 12.07 8.13
N ARG A 54 0.00 11.67 9.03
CA ARG A 54 0.35 12.46 10.22
C ARG A 54 1.18 13.70 9.89
N ASN A 55 1.79 13.74 8.71
CA ASN A 55 2.66 14.83 8.26
C ASN A 55 2.24 15.35 6.87
N PRO A 56 1.03 15.95 6.72
CA PRO A 56 0.40 16.18 5.42
C PRO A 56 1.13 17.18 4.51
N ARG A 57 2.12 17.91 5.03
CA ARG A 57 2.97 18.83 4.25
C ARG A 57 4.25 18.17 3.72
N LEU A 58 4.56 16.96 4.17
CA LEU A 58 5.75 16.20 3.79
C LEU A 58 5.40 15.16 2.73
N GLY A 59 6.30 14.93 1.76
CA GLY A 59 6.12 13.89 0.76
C GLY A 59 4.91 14.09 -0.15
N LEU A 60 4.51 15.34 -0.40
CA LEU A 60 3.44 15.66 -1.35
C LEU A 60 3.70 15.04 -2.72
N PHE A 61 2.63 14.63 -3.39
CA PHE A 61 2.65 14.02 -4.73
C PHE A 61 3.36 12.66 -4.82
N SER A 62 3.69 12.03 -3.69
CA SER A 62 4.22 10.66 -3.67
C SER A 62 3.12 9.66 -4.02
N LYS A 63 3.32 8.91 -5.10
CA LYS A 63 2.35 7.97 -5.66
C LYS A 63 2.95 6.58 -5.80
N CYS A 64 2.09 5.58 -5.76
CA CYS A 64 2.49 4.21 -6.05
C CYS A 64 2.77 4.03 -7.55
N ASN A 65 3.83 3.31 -7.87
CA ASN A 65 4.10 2.79 -9.22
C ASN A 65 3.67 1.33 -9.36
N LEU A 66 3.90 0.55 -8.29
CA LEU A 66 3.44 -0.83 -8.15
C LEU A 66 2.74 -1.01 -6.80
N PRO A 67 1.93 -2.06 -6.62
CA PRO A 67 1.40 -2.94 -7.68
C PRO A 67 0.42 -2.19 -8.61
N LEU A 68 0.09 -2.78 -9.77
CA LEU A 68 -0.70 -2.11 -10.81
C LEU A 68 -2.08 -1.60 -10.34
N TYR A 69 -2.73 -2.31 -9.40
CA TYR A 69 -4.03 -1.90 -8.85
C TYR A 69 -3.95 -0.68 -7.91
N LEU A 70 -2.75 -0.32 -7.44
CA LEU A 70 -2.47 0.90 -6.69
C LEU A 70 -1.76 1.97 -7.51
N LYS A 71 -1.41 1.69 -8.77
CA LYS A 71 -0.64 2.61 -9.61
C LYS A 71 -1.32 3.99 -9.68
N ASN A 72 -0.51 5.04 -9.56
CA ASN A 72 -0.89 6.44 -9.52
C ASN A 72 -1.72 6.90 -8.31
N LYS A 73 -2.09 6.01 -7.38
CA LYS A 73 -2.75 6.42 -6.13
C LYS A 73 -1.75 7.10 -5.21
N ALA A 74 -2.19 8.15 -4.50
CA ALA A 74 -1.33 8.84 -3.54
C ALA A 74 -1.11 7.95 -2.32
N ILE A 75 0.15 7.82 -1.88
CA ILE A 75 0.51 6.91 -0.77
C ILE A 75 -0.24 7.28 0.51
N ALA A 76 -0.43 8.58 0.78
CA ALA A 76 -1.13 9.07 1.97
C ALA A 76 -2.64 8.73 1.99
N GLU A 77 -3.25 8.48 0.84
CA GLU A 77 -4.68 8.17 0.71
C GLU A 77 -4.99 6.68 0.96
N LEU A 78 -3.98 5.82 0.92
CA LEU A 78 -4.13 4.36 1.07
C LEU A 78 -4.12 3.92 2.52
N HIS A 79 -4.95 2.94 2.88
CA HIS A 79 -4.94 2.34 4.21
C HIS A 79 -3.90 1.22 4.31
N GLU A 80 -3.45 0.90 5.53
CA GLU A 80 -2.43 -0.14 5.74
C GLU A 80 -2.83 -1.51 5.15
N PHE A 81 -4.13 -1.84 5.12
CA PHE A 81 -4.63 -3.10 4.54
C PHE A 81 -4.60 -3.15 2.99
N ASP A 82 -4.39 -2.01 2.32
CA ASP A 82 -4.20 -1.96 0.87
C ASP A 82 -2.82 -2.51 0.47
N PHE A 83 -1.86 -2.47 1.40
CA PHE A 83 -0.47 -2.86 1.21
C PHE A 83 -0.29 -4.35 1.52
N ARG A 84 -0.06 -5.17 0.49
CA ARG A 84 0.03 -6.63 0.62
C ARG A 84 1.35 -7.14 0.05
N CYS A 85 1.99 -8.05 0.77
CA CYS A 85 3.09 -8.85 0.25
C CYS A 85 2.56 -10.23 -0.12
N THR A 86 2.89 -10.70 -1.31
CA THR A 86 2.85 -12.13 -1.61
C THR A 86 4.09 -12.72 -0.96
N GLY A 87 3.96 -13.59 0.04
CA GLY A 87 5.11 -14.21 0.67
C GLY A 87 6.09 -14.73 -0.38
N SER A 88 7.37 -14.38 -0.24
CA SER A 88 8.44 -14.97 -1.04
C SER A 88 8.45 -16.48 -0.80
N GLU A 89 8.64 -17.26 -1.86
CA GLU A 89 8.88 -18.70 -1.78
C GLU A 89 10.09 -19.01 -0.88
N GLU A 90 9.86 -19.23 0.41
CA GLU A 90 10.75 -20.01 1.27
C GLU A 90 9.99 -20.76 2.38
N GLU A 91 8.73 -21.10 2.11
CA GLU A 91 8.02 -22.21 2.72
C GLU A 91 7.01 -22.66 1.67
N ARG A 92 7.23 -23.84 1.07
CA ARG A 92 6.14 -24.55 0.39
C ARG A 92 5.11 -24.88 1.47
N PRO A 93 3.89 -24.29 1.50
CA PRO A 93 2.83 -24.97 2.19
C PRO A 93 2.47 -26.16 1.30
N ALA A 94 2.61 -27.37 1.83
CA ALA A 94 1.99 -28.53 1.21
C ALA A 94 0.49 -28.22 0.98
N GLY A 95 0.09 -28.16 -0.29
CA GLY A 95 -1.31 -28.27 -0.72
C GLY A 95 -2.19 -27.04 -0.53
N CYS A 96 -2.26 -26.17 -1.54
CA CYS A 96 -3.55 -25.56 -1.88
C CYS A 96 -4.37 -26.59 -2.68
N SER A 97 -5.19 -27.37 -1.98
CA SER A 97 -6.35 -28.00 -2.61
C SER A 97 -7.26 -26.89 -3.09
N ARG A 98 -7.36 -26.71 -4.41
CA ARG A 98 -8.37 -25.86 -5.02
C ARG A 98 -9.75 -26.45 -4.70
N GLU A 99 -10.37 -26.03 -3.61
CA GLU A 99 -11.82 -26.17 -3.49
C GLU A 99 -12.47 -25.06 -4.34
N PRO A 100 -13.30 -25.41 -5.34
CA PRO A 100 -14.02 -24.41 -6.11
C PRO A 100 -15.02 -23.70 -5.19
N MET A 101 -14.94 -22.36 -5.14
CA MET A 101 -15.94 -21.53 -4.47
C MET A 101 -17.34 -21.88 -5.00
N PRO A 102 -18.34 -22.12 -4.14
CA PRO A 102 -19.70 -22.34 -4.61
C PRO A 102 -20.22 -21.06 -5.28
N PRO A 103 -20.99 -21.16 -6.38
CA PRO A 103 -21.56 -20.00 -7.05
C PRO A 103 -22.50 -19.23 -6.11
N PRO A 104 -22.59 -17.89 -6.25
CA PRO A 104 -23.50 -17.09 -5.44
C PRO A 104 -24.95 -17.52 -5.67
N LEU A 105 -25.67 -17.77 -4.57
CA LEU A 105 -27.11 -18.05 -4.55
C LEU A 105 -27.87 -16.82 -5.03
N LEU A 106 -27.99 -16.66 -6.35
CA LEU A 106 -28.90 -15.70 -6.96
C LEU A 106 -30.34 -16.21 -6.79
N LEU A 107 -31.02 -15.60 -5.81
CA LEU A 107 -32.45 -15.27 -5.83
C LEU A 107 -33.43 -16.43 -6.15
N LEU A 108 -33.74 -17.26 -5.15
CA LEU A 108 -35.08 -17.85 -5.06
C LEU A 108 -36.07 -16.77 -4.58
N ARG A 109 -36.41 -15.84 -5.47
CA ARG A 109 -37.57 -14.97 -5.32
C ARG A 109 -38.31 -14.85 -6.65
N GLN A 110 -39.26 -15.76 -6.86
CA GLN A 110 -40.72 -15.48 -7.01
C GLN A 110 -41.39 -16.48 -7.94
N GLY A 111 -42.56 -16.99 -7.50
CA GLY A 111 -43.49 -17.69 -8.39
C GLY A 111 -44.45 -18.65 -7.68
N ARG A 112 -45.33 -18.15 -6.82
CA ARG A 112 -46.60 -18.86 -6.56
C ARG A 112 -47.31 -19.10 -7.90
N ARG A 113 -47.64 -20.35 -8.22
CA ARG A 113 -48.82 -20.69 -9.02
C ARG A 113 -49.52 -21.87 -8.35
N LEU A 114 -50.70 -21.59 -7.78
CA LEU A 114 -51.75 -22.60 -7.60
C LEU A 114 -52.25 -23.01 -8.99
N GLN A 115 -52.34 -24.32 -9.24
CA GLN A 115 -53.15 -25.03 -10.25
C GLN A 115 -52.68 -26.50 -10.19
N ARG A 116 -53.48 -27.55 -10.02
CA ARG A 116 -54.93 -27.79 -9.96
C ARG A 116 -55.17 -28.92 -8.94
#